data_AF-A0A258UNV7-F1
#
_entry.id   AF-A0A258UNV7-F1
#
_cell.length_a   1.000
_cell.length_b   1.000
_cell.length_c   1.000
_cell.angle_alpha   90.00
_cell.angle_beta   90.00
_cell.angle_gamma   90.00
#
_symmetry.space_group_name_H-M   'P 1'
#
loop_
_entity.id
_entity.type
_entity.pdbx_description
1 polymer ?
#
loop_
_entity_poly.entity_id
_entity_poly.type
_entity_poly.pdbx_seq_one_letter_code
_entity_poly.pdbx_strand_id
1 'polypeptide(L)'
;AIEAMKKIPNVIMPFPGGVVRSGSKVGSKYPKLFASTNDAFCPTLKGVVNTELDMDIESVMEIVIDGLTFEDIALSMKVGIEAACHLGASAGIKRISAGNYGGKLGQHHFKLQPILQGNLAGATSA
;
A
#
# COMPACT_ATOMS: atom_id res chain seq x y z
N ALA A 1 7.25 2.61 9.94
CA ALA A 1 6.57 3.34 8.85
C ALA A 1 5.82 4.57 9.36
N ILE A 2 4.67 4.43 10.05
CA ILE A 2 3.81 5.55 10.46
C ILE A 2 4.55 6.65 11.24
N GLU A 3 5.37 6.29 12.23
CA GLU A 3 6.15 7.27 13.00
C GLU A 3 7.19 8.05 12.16
N ALA A 4 7.67 7.47 11.05
CA ALA A 4 8.52 8.18 10.11
C ALA A 4 7.69 9.11 9.21
N MET A 5 6.57 8.60 8.69
CA MET A 5 5.66 9.34 7.80
C MET A 5 5.02 10.56 8.49
N LYS A 6 4.71 10.48 9.79
CA LYS A 6 4.17 11.61 10.58
C LYS A 6 5.08 12.84 10.66
N LYS A 7 6.37 12.69 10.32
CA LYS A 7 7.34 13.80 10.31
C LYS A 7 7.33 14.56 8.99
N ILE A 8 6.67 14.02 7.97
CA ILE A 8 6.54 14.66 6.65
C ILE A 8 5.37 15.66 6.72
N PRO A 9 5.58 16.93 6.35
CA PRO A 9 4.49 17.90 6.29
C PRO A 9 3.50 17.53 5.18
N ASN A 10 2.29 18.11 5.23
CA ASN A 10 1.30 18.05 4.13
C ASN A 10 0.75 16.66 3.81
N VAL A 11 1.02 15.64 4.62
CA VAL A 11 0.48 14.29 4.46
C VAL A 11 -0.24 13.82 5.72
N ILE A 12 -1.22 12.94 5.54
CA ILE A 12 -1.90 12.23 6.61
C ILE A 12 -2.01 10.74 6.28
N MET A 13 -2.12 9.90 7.31
CA MET A 13 -2.50 8.49 7.19
C MET A 13 -3.86 8.31 7.87
N PRO A 14 -4.97 8.40 7.13
CA PRO A 14 -6.29 8.71 7.69
C PRO A 14 -6.92 7.56 8.48
N PHE A 15 -6.38 6.34 8.39
CA PHE A 15 -6.91 5.18 9.07
C PHE A 15 -6.52 5.14 10.56
N PRO A 16 -7.22 4.37 11.40
CA PRO A 16 -6.89 4.25 12.82
C PRO A 16 -5.43 3.84 13.05
N GLY A 17 -4.66 4.70 13.73
CA GLY A 17 -3.23 4.48 13.94
C GLY A 17 -2.38 4.54 12.65
N GLY A 18 -2.96 4.97 11.54
CA GLY A 18 -2.35 5.04 10.21
C GLY A 18 -2.34 3.72 9.44
N VAL A 19 -2.94 2.64 9.96
CA VAL A 19 -2.84 1.29 9.38
C VAL A 19 -4.21 0.72 9.01
N VAL A 20 -4.27 0.09 7.85
CA VAL A 20 -5.44 -0.60 7.31
C VAL A 20 -5.25 -2.10 7.46
N ARG A 21 -6.19 -2.75 8.14
CA ARG A 21 -6.25 -4.22 8.29
C ARG A 21 -7.28 -4.89 7.38
N SER A 22 -8.09 -4.09 6.68
CA SER A 22 -9.24 -4.54 5.89
C SER A 22 -9.12 -4.02 4.46
N GLY A 23 -8.06 -4.44 3.76
CA GLY A 23 -7.83 -4.06 2.37
C GLY A 23 -9.06 -4.38 1.50
N SER A 24 -9.44 -3.44 0.63
CA SER A 24 -10.66 -3.55 -0.18
C SER A 24 -10.36 -3.70 -1.66
N LYS A 25 -11.29 -4.33 -2.39
CA LYS A 25 -11.33 -4.33 -3.86
C LYS A 25 -12.64 -3.72 -4.36
N VAL A 26 -12.63 -3.22 -5.59
CA VAL A 26 -13.83 -2.72 -6.27
C VAL A 26 -14.74 -3.89 -6.63
N GLY A 27 -16.04 -3.73 -6.40
CA GLY A 27 -17.05 -4.74 -6.64
C GLY A 27 -17.16 -5.76 -5.52
N SER A 28 -18.14 -6.66 -5.67
CA SER A 28 -18.45 -7.70 -4.69
C SER A 28 -19.19 -8.86 -5.35
N LYS A 29 -19.11 -10.05 -4.73
CA LYS A 29 -20.02 -11.17 -5.03
C LYS A 29 -21.48 -10.80 -4.76
N TYR A 30 -21.72 -9.86 -3.85
CA TYR A 30 -23.05 -9.39 -3.49
C TYR A 30 -23.40 -8.12 -4.28
N PRO A 31 -24.45 -8.13 -5.14
CA PRO A 31 -24.72 -7.05 -6.09
C PRO A 31 -24.92 -5.66 -5.48
N LYS A 32 -25.33 -5.57 -4.20
CA LYS A 32 -25.58 -4.31 -3.50
C LYS A 32 -24.32 -3.67 -2.91
N LEU A 33 -23.18 -4.35 -2.92
CA LEU A 33 -21.94 -3.87 -2.32
C LEU A 33 -20.96 -3.40 -3.41
N PHE A 34 -20.62 -2.12 -3.37
CA PHE A 34 -19.68 -1.49 -4.32
C PHE A 34 -18.21 -1.78 -3.99
N ALA A 35 -17.91 -2.18 -2.75
CA ALA A 35 -16.60 -2.62 -2.30
C ALA A 35 -16.72 -3.88 -1.45
N SER A 36 -15.69 -4.72 -1.49
CA SER A 36 -15.59 -5.93 -0.66
C SER A 36 -14.14 -6.18 -0.24
N THR A 37 -13.92 -7.19 0.61
CA THR A 37 -12.56 -7.59 1.01
C THR A 37 -11.72 -7.97 -0.21
N ASN A 38 -10.45 -7.58 -0.19
CA ASN A 38 -9.49 -8.04 -1.19
C ASN A 38 -8.98 -9.43 -0.82
N ASP A 39 -9.75 -10.45 -1.17
CA ASP A 39 -9.49 -11.86 -0.84
C ASP A 39 -8.13 -12.36 -1.36
N ALA A 40 -7.62 -11.82 -2.47
CA ALA A 40 -6.29 -12.17 -2.98
C ALA A 40 -5.17 -11.90 -1.96
N PHE A 41 -5.38 -10.95 -1.04
CA PHE A 41 -4.46 -10.56 0.03
C PHE A 41 -4.93 -11.01 1.42
N CYS A 42 -5.89 -11.94 1.53
CA CYS A 42 -6.33 -12.50 2.82
C CYS A 42 -5.53 -13.78 3.15
N PRO A 43 -4.64 -13.78 4.17
CA PRO A 43 -3.81 -14.95 4.52
C PRO A 43 -4.63 -16.21 4.87
N THR A 44 -5.81 -16.02 5.45
CA THR A 44 -6.71 -17.10 5.85
C THR A 44 -7.47 -17.74 4.68
N LEU A 45 -7.46 -17.11 3.50
CA LEU A 45 -8.19 -17.58 2.31
C LEU A 45 -7.27 -18.16 1.22
N LYS A 46 -5.94 -18.19 1.45
CA LYS A 46 -4.94 -18.59 0.45
C LYS A 46 -5.24 -19.93 -0.24
N GLY A 47 -5.84 -20.89 0.47
CA GLY A 47 -6.17 -22.21 -0.08
C GLY A 47 -7.43 -22.28 -0.96
N VAL A 48 -8.22 -21.21 -1.05
CA VAL A 48 -9.53 -21.23 -1.73
C VAL A 48 -9.73 -20.09 -2.75
N VAL A 49 -8.76 -19.19 -2.89
CA VAL A 49 -8.80 -18.05 -3.84
C VAL A 49 -7.52 -17.98 -4.66
N ASN A 50 -7.55 -17.23 -5.76
CA ASN A 50 -6.34 -16.88 -6.49
C ASN A 50 -5.56 -15.83 -5.69
N THR A 51 -4.68 -16.28 -4.80
CA THR A 51 -3.95 -15.41 -3.90
C THR A 51 -2.73 -14.77 -4.56
N GLU A 52 -2.45 -13.53 -4.16
CA GLU A 52 -1.23 -12.80 -4.51
C GLU A 52 -0.14 -12.96 -3.43
N LEU A 53 -0.38 -13.78 -2.41
CA LEU A 53 0.50 -13.98 -1.26
C LEU A 53 1.28 -15.28 -1.38
N ASP A 54 2.56 -15.22 -1.00
CA ASP A 54 3.35 -16.42 -0.77
C ASP A 54 2.81 -17.21 0.43
N MET A 55 3.05 -18.51 0.46
CA MET A 55 2.46 -19.40 1.46
C MET A 55 2.98 -19.12 2.89
N ASP A 56 4.15 -18.50 3.05
CA ASP A 56 4.71 -18.11 4.35
C ASP A 56 4.23 -16.73 4.84
N ILE A 57 3.41 -16.00 4.06
CA ILE A 57 2.85 -14.70 4.49
C ILE A 57 1.59 -14.90 5.32
N GLU A 58 1.66 -14.58 6.61
CA GLU A 58 0.55 -14.77 7.56
C GLU A 58 -0.20 -13.49 7.93
N SER A 59 0.33 -12.33 7.55
CA SER A 59 -0.29 -11.03 7.82
C SER A 59 0.01 -10.04 6.71
N VAL A 60 -0.95 -9.17 6.41
CA VAL A 60 -0.83 -8.06 5.47
C VAL A 60 -1.37 -6.82 6.16
N MET A 61 -0.59 -5.73 6.08
CA MET A 61 -0.98 -4.41 6.57
C MET A 61 -0.84 -3.43 5.42
N GLU A 62 -1.84 -2.57 5.25
CA GLU A 62 -1.82 -1.49 4.28
C GLU A 62 -1.67 -0.14 5.00
N ILE A 63 -1.02 0.81 4.34
CA ILE A 63 -0.94 2.19 4.79
C ILE A 63 -1.44 3.06 3.64
N VAL A 64 -2.53 3.80 3.89
CA VAL A 64 -3.08 4.77 2.95
C VAL A 64 -2.53 6.14 3.33
N ILE A 65 -2.16 6.93 2.32
CA ILE A 65 -1.56 8.24 2.47
C ILE A 65 -2.36 9.22 1.61
N ASP A 66 -2.88 10.27 2.24
CA ASP A 66 -3.41 11.44 1.54
C ASP A 66 -2.41 12.59 1.70
N GLY A 67 -2.24 13.42 0.67
CA GLY A 67 -1.33 14.55 0.73
C GLY A 67 -1.69 15.67 -0.24
N LEU A 68 -1.05 16.83 -0.07
CA LEU A 68 -1.36 18.03 -0.87
C LEU A 68 -0.72 18.00 -2.26
N THR A 69 0.43 17.36 -2.42
CA THR A 69 1.16 17.25 -3.69
C THR A 69 1.60 15.82 -3.96
N PHE A 70 1.94 15.54 -5.22
CA PHE A 70 2.51 14.25 -5.62
C PHE A 70 3.84 13.99 -4.88
N GLU A 71 4.67 15.02 -4.77
CA GLU A 71 5.98 14.98 -4.12
C GLU A 71 5.85 14.69 -2.63
N ASP A 72 4.89 15.30 -1.94
CA ASP A 72 4.61 15.06 -0.52
C ASP A 72 4.24 13.57 -0.28
N ILE A 73 3.33 13.03 -1.11
CA ILE A 73 2.91 11.62 -1.01
C ILE A 73 4.07 10.68 -1.35
N ALA A 74 4.80 10.95 -2.43
CA ALA A 74 5.93 10.12 -2.85
C ALA A 74 7.05 10.10 -1.81
N LEU A 75 7.35 11.25 -1.19
CA LEU A 75 8.31 11.34 -0.09
C LEU A 75 7.83 10.54 1.12
N SER A 76 6.55 10.67 1.50
CA SER A 76 5.94 9.90 2.59
C SER A 76 6.02 8.39 2.33
N MET A 77 5.71 7.93 1.12
CA MET A 77 5.87 6.54 0.71
C MET A 77 7.33 6.08 0.86
N LYS A 78 8.29 6.85 0.35
CA LYS A 78 9.72 6.52 0.44
C LYS A 78 10.16 6.32 1.89
N VAL A 79 9.97 7.33 2.75
CA VAL A 79 10.44 7.27 4.15
C VAL A 79 9.74 6.17 4.95
N GLY A 80 8.47 5.92 4.63
CA GLY A 80 7.70 4.87 5.27
C GLY A 80 8.18 3.46 4.91
N ILE A 81 8.46 3.23 3.62
CA ILE A 81 9.01 1.97 3.12
C ILE A 81 10.42 1.75 3.67
N GLU A 82 11.30 2.75 3.59
CA GLU A 82 12.66 2.67 4.14
C GLU A 82 12.66 2.37 5.64
N ALA A 83 11.76 2.99 6.41
CA ALA A 83 11.62 2.73 7.84
C ALA A 83 11.08 1.31 8.13
N ALA A 84 10.19 0.76 7.29
CA ALA A 84 9.73 -0.62 7.43
C ALA A 84 10.86 -1.61 7.09
N CYS A 85 11.58 -1.39 5.98
CA CYS A 85 12.69 -2.23 5.56
C CYS A 85 13.88 -2.20 6.52
N HIS A 86 14.11 -1.09 7.24
CA HIS A 86 15.16 -0.99 8.26
C HIS A 86 14.99 -1.96 9.43
N LEU A 87 13.76 -2.41 9.72
CA LEU A 87 13.53 -3.47 10.71
C LEU A 87 14.10 -4.82 10.25
N GLY A 88 14.22 -5.00 8.92
CA GLY A 88 14.81 -6.18 8.31
C GLY A 88 13.86 -7.38 8.23
N ALA A 89 14.28 -8.38 7.44
CA ALA A 89 13.53 -9.61 7.25
C ALA A 89 13.42 -10.46 8.52
N SER A 90 14.39 -10.36 9.44
CA SER A 90 14.37 -11.03 10.73
C SER A 90 13.24 -10.54 11.65
N ALA A 91 12.78 -9.30 11.47
CA ALA A 91 11.62 -8.75 12.16
C ALA A 91 10.27 -9.11 11.48
N GLY A 92 10.30 -9.99 10.47
CA GLY A 92 9.10 -10.48 9.77
C GLY A 92 8.66 -9.66 8.55
N ILE A 93 9.41 -8.62 8.16
CA ILE A 93 9.11 -7.86 6.94
C ILE A 93 9.61 -8.65 5.71
N LYS A 94 8.68 -9.31 5.02
CA LYS A 94 8.99 -10.19 3.89
C LYS A 94 8.96 -9.49 2.54
N ARG A 95 7.95 -8.65 2.31
CA ARG A 95 7.69 -8.02 1.01
C ARG A 95 6.97 -6.69 1.19
N ILE A 96 7.28 -5.74 0.31
CA ILE A 96 6.56 -4.48 0.15
C ILE A 96 5.94 -4.47 -1.25
N SER A 97 4.68 -4.05 -1.33
CA SER A 97 3.94 -3.86 -2.58
C SER A 97 3.03 -2.65 -2.46
N ALA A 98 2.31 -2.32 -3.53
CA ALA A 98 1.32 -1.25 -3.56
C ALA A 98 0.03 -1.72 -4.23
N GLY A 99 -1.11 -1.38 -3.61
CA GLY A 99 -2.43 -1.61 -4.20
C GLY A 99 -2.63 -0.72 -5.43
N ASN A 100 -3.29 -1.26 -6.46
CA ASN A 100 -3.67 -0.51 -7.65
C ASN A 100 -4.96 -1.05 -8.25
N TYR A 101 -5.58 -0.26 -9.13
CA TYR A 101 -6.83 -0.60 -9.81
C TYR A 101 -6.61 -0.80 -11.33
N GLY A 102 -5.47 -1.39 -11.70
CA GLY A 102 -5.11 -1.68 -13.09
C GLY A 102 -4.84 -0.43 -13.95
N GLY A 103 -4.54 0.71 -13.32
CA GLY A 103 -4.27 1.98 -14.01
C GLY A 103 -5.48 2.67 -14.63
N LYS A 104 -6.70 2.24 -14.30
CA LYS A 104 -7.95 2.71 -14.95
C LYS A 104 -8.78 3.66 -14.09
N LEU A 105 -8.41 3.90 -12.84
CA LEU A 105 -9.24 4.62 -11.87
C LEU A 105 -8.58 5.90 -11.35
N GLY A 106 -7.34 5.81 -10.88
CA GLY A 106 -6.60 6.94 -10.33
C GLY A 106 -5.87 7.73 -11.40
N GLN A 107 -5.82 9.05 -11.25
CA GLN A 107 -5.04 9.93 -12.12
C GLN A 107 -3.52 9.85 -11.88
N HIS A 108 -3.11 9.43 -10.67
CA HIS A 108 -1.73 9.41 -10.24
C HIS A 108 -1.24 7.97 -10.03
N HIS A 109 -0.03 7.68 -10.51
CA HIS A 109 0.59 6.36 -10.40
C HIS A 109 1.90 6.43 -9.60
N PHE A 110 1.88 6.01 -8.35
CA PHE A 110 3.09 6.03 -7.51
C PHE A 110 3.93 4.76 -7.70
N LYS A 111 4.78 4.76 -8.73
CA LYS A 111 5.67 3.62 -9.04
C LYS A 111 6.76 3.49 -7.96
N LEU A 112 6.78 2.35 -7.25
CA LEU A 112 7.68 2.12 -6.10
C LEU A 112 9.17 2.21 -6.46
N GLN A 113 9.60 1.61 -7.57
CA GLN A 113 11.01 1.62 -7.97
C GLN A 113 11.55 3.05 -8.20
N PRO A 114 10.90 3.91 -9.02
CA PRO A 114 11.29 5.32 -9.16
C PRO A 114 11.31 6.09 -7.83
N ILE A 115 10.29 5.91 -6.98
CA ILE A 115 10.21 6.57 -5.67
C ILE A 115 11.43 6.22 -4.79
N LEU A 116 11.76 4.93 -4.70
CA LEU A 116 12.89 4.47 -3.89
C LEU A 116 14.23 4.96 -4.44
N GLN A 117 14.37 5.02 -5.76
CA GLN A 117 15.56 5.57 -6.43
C GLN A 117 15.67 7.11 -6.34
N GLY A 118 14.63 7.79 -5.85
CA GLY A 118 14.58 9.26 -5.80
C GLY A 118 14.33 9.92 -7.17
N ASN A 119 13.88 9.15 -8.16
CA ASN A 119 13.55 9.66 -9.50
C ASN A 119 12.03 9.90 -9.61
N LEU A 120 11.56 11.06 -9.16
CA LEU A 120 10.14 11.41 -9.18
C LEU A 120 9.61 11.73 -10.59
N ALA A 121 10.49 12.10 -11.53
CA ALA A 121 10.11 12.36 -12.93
C ALA A 121 9.60 11.10 -13.66
N GLY A 122 10.03 9.91 -13.25
CA GLY A 122 9.54 8.63 -13.79
C GLY A 122 8.27 8.11 -13.13
N ALA A 123 7.82 8.74 -12.04
CA ALA A 123 6.64 8.32 -11.29
C ALA A 123 5.36 9.00 -11.81
N THR A 124 5.44 10.16 -12.48
CA THR A 124 4.27 10.91 -12.94
C THR A 124 3.75 10.52 -14.33
N SER A 125 4.36 9.53 -15.02
CA SER A 125 3.93 9.16 -16.36
C SER A 125 2.56 8.46 -16.34
N ALA A 126 1.54 9.16 -16.84
CA ALA A 126 0.22 8.64 -17.19
C ALA A 126 0.32 7.44 -18.14
#